data_AF-A0A696CHJ6-F1
#
_entry.id   AF-A0A696CHJ6-F1
#
_cell.length_a   1.000
_cell.length_b   1.000
_cell.length_c   1.000
_cell.angle_alpha   90.00
_cell.angle_beta   90.00
_cell.angle_gamma   90.00
#
_symmetry.space_group_name_H-M   'P 1'
#
loop_
_entity.id
_entity.type
_entity.pdbx_description
1 polymer ?
#
loop_
_entity_poly.entity_id
_entity_poly.type
_entity_poly.pdbx_seq_one_letter_code
_entity_poly.pdbx_strand_id
1 'polypeptide(L)'
;NDPKDALQGIEQFVYNLPQMITHPSYKELLSKRKGVSDTAIIVSTGPSLTKQLPLLKKYASKATIFCADSSYPILAKHGIKPDYVLSLERIPLTSEFFNNDFGEFDKDILFVLKSYVHPHTTKYLQKNNRNFMLVSTYASFIQYLKLDYFGYFNMGKSVANMSYLLTEYLNYKNIILIGQDLAYAKDGFSHTKDYKNLDKHEGHFQRDKGKFQCLAYGGNGKVESSEIWTMFRLIFENDINYFQKFFNITTYNCTEGGARIEGTIEKPFLWACENLLDKDLNKPFEKLEPLSLNKQNEFLLKAYYKVCKSIEHCRDFSKILSNDFEKIQSVYLSLNEKEEDINLAIEKIDEFKNKLEDIKQMQDLYEILSPLLIQFELNLARIYVLNPKTKEDAFNKSILWIKEHLEFMELVYGHIKAQENALIKNILPLEEKLKERKLDKWMERVRR
;
A
#
# COMPACT_ATOMS: atom_id res chain seq x y z
N ASN A 1 -9.92 -7.02 0.74
CA ASN A 1 -9.57 -6.25 -0.48
C ASN A 1 -10.61 -6.54 -1.53
N ASP A 2 -10.91 -5.57 -2.38
CA ASP A 2 -11.87 -5.64 -3.48
C ASP A 2 -11.08 -5.69 -4.81
N PRO A 3 -11.49 -6.49 -5.83
CA PRO A 3 -10.80 -6.51 -7.12
C PRO A 3 -10.61 -5.13 -7.77
N LYS A 4 -11.52 -4.17 -7.54
CA LYS A 4 -11.35 -2.80 -8.03
C LYS A 4 -10.14 -2.09 -7.41
N ASP A 5 -9.95 -2.27 -6.10
CA ASP A 5 -8.83 -1.70 -5.34
C ASP A 5 -7.48 -2.33 -5.73
N ALA A 6 -7.50 -3.64 -6.04
CA ALA A 6 -6.36 -4.38 -6.58
C ALA A 6 -5.98 -3.89 -7.99
N LEU A 7 -6.97 -3.78 -8.89
CA LEU A 7 -6.77 -3.30 -10.26
C LEU A 7 -6.18 -1.88 -10.27
N GLN A 8 -6.69 -0.97 -9.45
CA GLN A 8 -6.13 0.37 -9.30
C GLN A 8 -4.66 0.33 -8.86
N GLY A 9 -4.30 -0.55 -7.92
CA GLY A 9 -2.92 -0.74 -7.49
C GLY A 9 -2.00 -1.22 -8.62
N ILE A 10 -2.47 -2.19 -9.41
CA ILE A 10 -1.75 -2.72 -10.60
C ILE A 10 -1.54 -1.62 -11.64
N GLU A 11 -2.58 -0.88 -12.00
CA GLU A 11 -2.52 0.23 -12.96
C GLU A 11 -1.44 1.26 -12.59
N GLN A 12 -1.51 1.74 -11.35
CA GLN A 12 -0.63 2.79 -10.86
C GLN A 12 0.80 2.28 -10.66
N PHE A 13 0.96 1.02 -10.24
CA PHE A 13 2.28 0.39 -10.17
C PHE A 13 2.96 0.35 -11.54
N VAL A 14 2.26 -0.15 -12.56
CA VAL A 14 2.80 -0.26 -13.93
C VAL A 14 3.14 1.12 -14.49
N TYR A 15 2.27 2.10 -14.28
CA TYR A 15 2.52 3.49 -14.67
C TYR A 15 3.81 4.06 -14.06
N ASN A 16 4.08 3.74 -12.79
CA ASN A 16 5.20 4.27 -12.03
C ASN A 16 6.52 3.51 -12.24
N LEU A 17 6.52 2.34 -12.90
CA LEU A 17 7.73 1.51 -13.12
C LEU A 17 8.95 2.30 -13.63
N PRO A 18 8.83 3.20 -14.63
CA PRO A 18 10.00 3.90 -15.17
C PRO A 18 10.62 4.83 -14.13
N GLN A 19 9.78 5.52 -13.35
CA GLN A 19 10.24 6.39 -12.28
C GLN A 19 10.89 5.56 -11.18
N MET A 20 10.26 4.47 -10.76
CA MET A 20 10.83 3.57 -9.76
C MET A 20 12.23 3.09 -10.16
N ILE A 21 12.40 2.64 -11.40
CA ILE A 21 13.66 2.05 -11.88
C ILE A 21 14.78 3.08 -12.07
N THR A 22 14.42 4.32 -12.38
CA THR A 22 15.39 5.40 -12.67
C THR A 22 15.77 6.23 -11.46
N HIS A 23 15.13 5.99 -10.31
CA HIS A 23 15.39 6.65 -9.03
C HIS A 23 16.15 5.72 -8.06
N PRO A 24 16.67 6.25 -6.93
CA PRO A 24 17.32 5.43 -5.92
C PRO A 24 16.44 4.28 -5.42
N SER A 25 17.07 3.13 -5.19
CA SER A 25 16.38 1.90 -4.81
C SER A 25 16.23 1.77 -3.29
N TYR A 26 15.27 0.96 -2.83
CA TYR A 26 15.14 0.63 -1.40
C TYR A 26 16.42 0.02 -0.83
N LYS A 27 17.08 -0.85 -1.60
CA LYS A 27 18.37 -1.42 -1.22
C LYS A 27 19.46 -0.36 -1.03
N GLU A 28 19.48 0.67 -1.90
CA GLU A 28 20.41 1.80 -1.78
C GLU A 28 20.16 2.58 -0.48
N LEU A 29 18.90 2.93 -0.21
CA LEU A 29 18.50 3.62 1.02
C LEU A 29 19.02 2.89 2.27
N LEU A 30 18.77 1.58 2.36
CA LEU A 30 19.24 0.79 3.51
C LEU A 30 20.76 0.71 3.57
N SER A 31 21.45 0.59 2.43
CA SER A 31 22.91 0.48 2.42
C SER A 31 23.61 1.76 2.88
N LYS A 32 23.03 2.93 2.60
CA LYS A 32 23.64 4.24 2.87
C LYS A 32 23.15 4.89 4.15
N ARG A 33 21.89 4.65 4.53
CA ARG A 33 21.24 5.40 5.62
C ARG A 33 20.83 4.55 6.82
N LYS A 34 21.15 3.25 6.84
CA LYS A 34 20.95 2.43 8.03
C LYS A 34 21.97 2.80 9.11
N GLY A 35 21.48 3.07 10.32
CA GLY A 35 22.33 3.37 11.48
C GLY A 35 23.01 4.73 11.44
N VAL A 36 22.53 5.69 10.63
CA VAL A 36 23.10 7.05 10.56
C VAL A 36 22.74 7.93 11.75
N SER A 37 21.75 7.52 12.54
CA SER A 37 21.31 8.20 13.76
C SER A 37 20.58 7.19 14.66
N ASP A 38 20.66 7.41 15.97
CA ASP A 38 19.96 6.59 16.96
C ASP A 38 18.51 7.05 17.18
N THR A 39 18.18 8.31 16.90
CA THR A 39 16.88 8.90 17.24
C THR A 39 16.13 9.41 16.01
N ALA A 40 14.89 8.94 15.87
CA ALA A 40 13.93 9.40 14.87
C ALA A 40 12.70 10.06 15.53
N ILE A 41 12.21 11.15 14.94
CA ILE A 41 10.93 11.76 15.26
C ILE A 41 9.98 11.49 14.09
N ILE A 42 8.86 10.84 14.36
CA ILE A 42 7.76 10.66 13.41
C ILE A 42 6.73 11.75 13.65
N VAL A 43 6.48 12.53 12.61
CA VAL A 43 5.60 13.70 12.62
C VAL A 43 4.35 13.39 11.82
N SER A 44 3.24 13.29 12.55
CA SER A 44 1.90 13.03 12.03
C SER A 44 0.98 14.24 12.21
N THR A 45 -0.18 14.21 11.56
CA THR A 45 -1.03 15.40 11.33
C THR A 45 -2.16 15.58 12.36
N GLY A 46 -2.08 14.90 13.50
CA GLY A 46 -3.08 14.98 14.55
C GLY A 46 -3.14 16.35 15.24
N PRO A 47 -4.21 16.65 15.98
CA PRO A 47 -4.42 17.94 16.62
C PRO A 47 -3.28 18.41 17.55
N SER A 48 -2.54 17.50 18.19
CA SER A 48 -1.44 17.85 19.09
C SER A 48 -0.18 18.35 18.38
N LEU A 49 -0.09 18.22 17.05
CA LEU A 49 1.10 18.64 16.28
C LEU A 49 1.44 20.12 16.52
N THR A 50 0.44 21.00 16.46
CA THR A 50 0.64 22.47 16.46
C THR A 50 1.50 22.96 17.62
N LYS A 51 1.25 22.44 18.82
CA LYS A 51 2.00 22.84 20.02
C LYS A 51 3.44 22.34 20.04
N GLN A 52 3.76 21.29 19.26
CA GLN A 52 5.10 20.72 19.19
C GLN A 52 5.98 21.41 18.14
N LEU A 53 5.41 22.16 17.18
CA LEU A 53 6.16 22.81 16.09
C LEU A 53 7.29 23.73 16.57
N PRO A 54 7.12 24.60 17.60
CA PRO A 54 8.21 25.45 18.07
C PRO A 54 9.40 24.65 18.62
N LEU A 55 9.13 23.58 19.38
CA LEU A 55 10.16 22.69 19.90
C LEU A 55 10.81 21.87 18.78
N LEU A 56 10.01 21.34 17.86
CA LEU A 56 10.51 20.58 16.72
C LEU A 56 11.49 21.43 15.90
N LYS A 57 11.14 22.71 15.65
CA LYS A 57 12.03 23.65 14.95
C LYS A 57 13.35 23.86 15.68
N LYS A 58 13.33 23.98 17.02
CA LYS A 58 14.54 24.16 17.85
C LYS A 58 15.47 22.93 17.81
N TYR A 59 14.91 21.73 17.72
CA TYR A 59 15.67 20.47 17.81
C TYR A 59 15.84 19.74 16.46
N ALA A 60 15.40 20.33 15.34
CA ALA A 60 15.35 19.66 14.04
C ALA A 60 16.71 19.16 13.51
N SER A 61 17.81 19.81 13.88
CA SER A 61 19.17 19.40 13.51
C SER A 61 19.65 18.14 14.25
N LYS A 62 19.00 17.78 15.38
CA LYS A 62 19.48 16.76 16.33
C LYS A 62 18.79 15.41 16.23
N ALA A 63 17.74 15.29 15.43
CA ALA A 63 17.00 14.04 15.23
C ALA A 63 16.70 13.83 13.76
N THR A 64 16.53 12.59 13.34
CA THR A 64 16.01 12.33 12.00
C THR A 64 14.50 12.53 11.98
N ILE A 65 13.99 13.38 11.10
CA ILE A 65 12.57 13.72 11.00
C ILE A 65 11.92 12.93 9.86
N PHE A 66 11.00 12.06 10.22
CA PHE A 66 10.08 11.38 9.32
C PHE A 66 8.75 12.11 9.33
N CYS A 67 8.29 12.57 8.18
CA CYS A 67 7.07 13.36 8.05
C CYS A 67 6.04 12.59 7.23
N ALA A 68 4.81 12.49 7.75
CA ALA A 68 3.70 12.05 6.92
C ALA A 68 3.42 13.07 5.80
N ASP A 69 2.98 12.62 4.64
CA ASP A 69 2.62 13.45 3.48
C ASP A 69 1.72 14.65 3.84
N SER A 70 0.67 14.43 4.63
CA SER A 70 -0.24 15.47 5.10
C SER A 70 0.39 16.49 6.05
N SER A 71 1.46 16.12 6.75
CA SER A 71 2.23 17.02 7.62
C SER A 71 3.24 17.85 6.85
N TYR A 72 3.68 17.42 5.67
CA TYR A 72 4.74 18.08 4.91
C TYR A 72 4.45 19.56 4.59
N PRO A 73 3.27 19.94 4.07
CA PRO A 73 2.94 21.35 3.86
C PRO A 73 2.91 22.19 5.14
N ILE A 74 2.53 21.57 6.27
CA ILE A 74 2.52 22.23 7.59
C ILE A 74 3.96 22.50 8.04
N LEU A 75 4.84 21.51 7.92
CA LEU A 75 6.24 21.65 8.28
C LEU A 75 6.93 22.72 7.42
N ALA A 76 6.64 22.76 6.12
CA ALA A 76 7.12 23.80 5.21
C ALA A 76 6.66 25.21 5.63
N LYS A 77 5.37 25.38 5.95
CA LYS A 77 4.81 26.64 6.44
C LYS A 77 5.52 27.16 7.70
N HIS A 78 5.96 26.26 8.59
CA HIS A 78 6.65 26.61 9.84
C HIS A 78 8.19 26.65 9.69
N GLY A 79 8.72 26.37 8.50
CA GLY A 79 10.15 26.37 8.21
C GLY A 79 10.90 25.25 8.93
N ILE A 80 10.30 24.06 9.01
CA ILE A 80 10.88 22.87 9.63
C ILE A 80 11.16 21.85 8.51
N LYS A 81 12.41 21.66 8.13
CA LYS A 81 12.77 20.75 7.04
C LYS A 81 12.82 19.28 7.54
N PRO A 82 11.95 18.38 7.04
CA PRO A 82 12.07 16.96 7.34
C PRO A 82 13.22 16.30 6.57
N ASP A 83 13.71 15.14 7.03
CA ASP A 83 14.69 14.35 6.29
C ASP A 83 14.02 13.36 5.33
N TYR A 84 12.87 12.82 5.75
CA TYR A 84 12.03 11.94 4.96
C TYR A 84 10.58 12.42 4.95
N VAL A 85 9.95 12.38 3.77
CA VAL A 85 8.49 12.54 3.63
C VAL A 85 7.92 11.26 3.05
N LEU A 86 6.95 10.66 3.72
CA LEU A 86 6.39 9.36 3.31
C LEU A 86 4.97 9.52 2.76
N SER A 87 4.62 8.72 1.76
CA SER A 87 3.25 8.62 1.27
C SER A 87 2.89 7.19 0.89
N LEU A 88 1.73 6.75 1.37
CA LEU A 88 1.22 5.38 1.26
C LEU A 88 -0.01 5.29 0.38
N GLU A 89 -0.87 6.30 0.44
CA GLU A 89 -2.18 6.31 -0.21
C GLU A 89 -2.09 6.58 -1.71
N ARG A 90 -3.08 6.06 -2.43
CA ARG A 90 -3.06 6.02 -3.90
C ARG A 90 -4.21 6.76 -4.59
N ILE A 91 -4.77 7.73 -3.88
CA ILE A 91 -5.88 8.56 -4.36
C ILE A 91 -5.39 9.96 -4.78
N PRO A 92 -6.09 10.65 -5.69
CA PRO A 92 -5.70 12.01 -6.11
C PRO A 92 -5.57 13.00 -4.95
N LEU A 93 -6.42 12.87 -3.92
CA LEU A 93 -6.44 13.79 -2.78
C LEU A 93 -5.11 13.81 -2.01
N THR A 94 -4.40 12.68 -1.90
CA THR A 94 -3.11 12.63 -1.22
C THR A 94 -1.98 13.16 -2.10
N SER A 95 -2.10 13.10 -3.43
CA SER A 95 -1.16 13.78 -4.33
C SER A 95 -1.16 15.31 -4.13
N GLU A 96 -2.28 15.90 -3.72
CA GLU A 96 -2.41 17.35 -3.53
C GLU A 96 -1.57 17.91 -2.37
N PHE A 97 -1.00 17.05 -1.51
CA PHE A 97 0.01 17.46 -0.54
C PHE A 97 1.37 17.79 -1.18
N PHE A 98 1.59 17.32 -2.42
CA PHE A 98 2.81 17.59 -3.20
C PHE A 98 2.60 18.64 -4.29
N ASN A 99 1.36 19.07 -4.53
CA ASN A 99 1.02 20.14 -5.48
C ASN A 99 1.30 21.53 -4.89
N ASN A 100 2.58 21.81 -4.69
CA ASN A 100 3.15 23.06 -4.21
C ASN A 100 4.55 23.18 -4.79
N ASP A 101 5.19 24.34 -4.63
CA ASP A 101 6.59 24.55 -4.95
C ASP A 101 7.24 25.29 -3.78
N PHE A 102 8.08 24.61 -3.02
CA PHE A 102 8.78 25.17 -1.87
C PHE A 102 10.25 25.51 -2.18
N GLY A 103 10.69 25.36 -3.44
CA GLY A 103 12.04 25.71 -3.89
C GLY A 103 13.15 25.07 -3.04
N GLU A 104 14.08 25.90 -2.56
CA GLU A 104 15.25 25.46 -1.77
C GLU A 104 14.88 24.72 -0.47
N PHE A 105 13.66 24.87 0.05
CA PHE A 105 13.21 24.11 1.22
C PHE A 105 13.24 22.60 0.95
N ASP A 106 12.93 22.17 -0.28
CA ASP A 106 12.86 20.76 -0.66
C ASP A 106 14.24 20.10 -0.85
N LYS A 107 15.30 20.92 -0.82
CA LYS A 107 16.66 20.43 -0.98
C LYS A 107 17.03 19.46 0.14
N ASP A 108 17.53 18.30 -0.27
CA ASP A 108 17.96 17.17 0.55
C ASP A 108 16.84 16.37 1.25
N ILE A 109 15.56 16.76 1.08
CA ILE A 109 14.42 15.93 1.52
C ILE A 109 14.33 14.69 0.62
N LEU A 110 14.21 13.50 1.20
CA LEU A 110 13.87 12.28 0.46
C LEU A 110 12.39 11.96 0.59
N PHE A 111 11.66 11.99 -0.52
CA PHE A 111 10.28 11.53 -0.57
C PHE A 111 10.25 10.01 -0.80
N VAL A 112 9.80 9.24 0.19
CA VAL A 112 9.70 7.77 0.13
C VAL A 112 8.24 7.38 -0.12
N LEU A 113 7.95 6.98 -1.35
CA LEU A 113 6.61 6.73 -1.82
C LEU A 113 6.36 5.24 -1.98
N LYS A 114 5.14 4.79 -1.72
CA LYS A 114 4.70 3.46 -2.14
C LYS A 114 4.72 3.34 -3.68
N SER A 115 5.12 2.20 -4.21
CA SER A 115 5.34 2.03 -5.66
C SER A 115 4.09 2.23 -6.54
N TYR A 116 2.90 2.21 -5.94
CA TYR A 116 1.63 2.45 -6.59
C TYR A 116 0.89 3.67 -6.05
N VAL A 117 1.60 4.72 -5.60
CA VAL A 117 0.96 6.03 -5.40
C VAL A 117 0.30 6.53 -6.68
N HIS A 118 -0.67 7.42 -6.53
CA HIS A 118 -1.35 8.02 -7.68
C HIS A 118 -0.35 8.77 -8.60
N PRO A 119 -0.49 8.68 -9.94
CA PRO A 119 0.41 9.31 -10.92
C PRO A 119 0.66 10.81 -10.73
N HIS A 120 -0.29 11.55 -10.14
CA HIS A 120 -0.09 12.97 -9.84
C HIS A 120 1.03 13.19 -8.82
N THR A 121 1.21 12.29 -7.86
CA THR A 121 2.27 12.38 -6.85
C THR A 121 3.64 12.44 -7.52
N THR A 122 3.96 11.48 -8.40
CA THR A 122 5.25 11.46 -9.10
C THR A 122 5.40 12.64 -10.05
N LYS A 123 4.33 13.02 -10.79
CA LYS A 123 4.34 14.21 -11.65
C LYS A 123 4.66 15.51 -10.91
N TYR A 124 4.04 15.73 -9.75
CA TYR A 124 4.28 16.95 -8.96
C TYR A 124 5.70 16.98 -8.39
N LEU A 125 6.23 15.83 -7.93
CA LEU A 125 7.61 15.77 -7.44
C LEU A 125 8.64 16.00 -8.56
N GLN A 126 8.42 15.42 -9.74
CA GLN A 126 9.30 15.62 -10.90
C GLN A 126 9.28 17.06 -11.40
N LYS A 127 8.11 17.71 -11.43
CA LYS A 127 7.96 19.10 -11.88
C LYS A 127 8.93 20.05 -11.15
N ASN A 128 9.20 19.79 -9.88
CA ASN A 128 10.05 20.62 -9.02
C ASN A 128 11.41 19.98 -8.74
N ASN A 129 11.83 18.96 -9.51
CA ASN A 129 13.10 18.25 -9.32
C ASN A 129 13.33 17.71 -7.90
N ARG A 130 12.25 17.28 -7.21
CA ARG A 130 12.34 16.74 -5.85
C ARG A 130 12.97 15.36 -5.86
N ASN A 131 13.78 15.06 -4.85
CA ASN A 131 14.40 13.76 -4.70
C ASN A 131 13.41 12.75 -4.11
N PHE A 132 12.99 11.75 -4.89
CA PHE A 132 12.06 10.74 -4.43
C PHE A 132 12.49 9.33 -4.82
N MET A 133 11.90 8.36 -4.14
CA MET A 133 12.01 6.95 -4.47
C MET A 133 10.64 6.29 -4.36
N LEU A 134 10.47 5.20 -5.11
CA LEU A 134 9.30 4.36 -5.07
C LEU A 134 9.70 3.01 -4.49
N VAL A 135 9.04 2.61 -3.40
CA VAL A 135 9.33 1.37 -2.68
C VAL A 135 8.15 0.43 -2.80
N SER A 136 8.44 -0.84 -3.10
CA SER A 136 7.42 -1.86 -3.28
C SER A 136 7.03 -2.54 -1.97
N THR A 137 5.78 -3.02 -1.95
CA THR A 137 5.22 -3.84 -0.85
C THR A 137 4.88 -5.23 -1.37
N TYR A 138 4.46 -6.10 -0.46
CA TYR A 138 4.05 -7.46 -0.77
C TYR A 138 2.68 -7.45 -1.47
N ALA A 139 2.69 -7.74 -2.77
CA ALA A 139 1.50 -7.97 -3.58
C ALA A 139 1.87 -8.91 -4.74
N SER A 140 0.94 -9.78 -5.15
CA SER A 140 1.27 -10.89 -6.06
C SER A 140 1.76 -10.40 -7.42
N PHE A 141 1.12 -9.37 -7.99
CA PHE A 141 1.53 -8.80 -9.27
C PHE A 141 2.89 -8.11 -9.17
N ILE A 142 3.14 -7.38 -8.07
CA ILE A 142 4.43 -6.72 -7.82
C ILE A 142 5.57 -7.74 -7.69
N GLN A 143 5.31 -8.85 -6.99
CA GLN A 143 6.28 -9.95 -6.84
C GLN A 143 6.51 -10.69 -8.15
N TYR A 144 5.49 -10.82 -8.99
CA TYR A 144 5.61 -11.44 -10.31
C TYR A 144 6.65 -10.74 -11.21
N LEU A 145 6.83 -9.42 -11.08
CA LEU A 145 7.85 -8.66 -11.82
C LEU A 145 9.29 -8.95 -11.35
N LYS A 146 9.49 -9.45 -10.12
CA LYS A 146 10.79 -9.78 -9.53
C LYS A 146 11.77 -8.59 -9.52
N LEU A 147 11.33 -7.43 -9.03
CA LEU A 147 12.11 -6.18 -8.97
C LEU A 147 12.65 -5.93 -7.55
N ASP A 148 13.27 -6.94 -6.95
CA ASP A 148 13.61 -7.00 -5.53
C ASP A 148 14.52 -5.88 -5.02
N TYR A 149 15.28 -5.21 -5.90
CA TYR A 149 16.10 -4.04 -5.57
C TYR A 149 15.26 -2.87 -5.02
N PHE A 150 14.01 -2.75 -5.48
CA PHE A 150 13.08 -1.67 -5.13
C PHE A 150 12.22 -2.03 -3.91
N GLY A 151 12.52 -3.16 -3.27
CA GLY A 151 12.05 -3.52 -1.93
C GLY A 151 10.80 -4.39 -1.91
N TYR A 152 10.63 -5.03 -0.75
CA TYR A 152 9.38 -5.60 -0.28
C TYR A 152 9.41 -5.46 1.24
N PHE A 153 8.72 -4.45 1.77
CA PHE A 153 8.55 -4.37 3.22
C PHE A 153 7.10 -4.11 3.57
N ASN A 154 6.70 -4.55 4.77
CA ASN A 154 5.37 -4.32 5.27
C ASN A 154 5.25 -2.82 5.56
N MET A 155 4.22 -2.16 5.02
CA MET A 155 4.04 -0.71 5.14
C MET A 155 2.90 -0.34 6.11
N GLY A 156 2.34 -1.31 6.82
CA GLY A 156 1.21 -1.07 7.73
C GLY A 156 -0.06 -0.61 6.99
N LYS A 157 -0.93 0.11 7.68
CA LYS A 157 -2.23 0.58 7.16
C LYS A 157 -2.37 2.11 7.10
N SER A 158 -1.34 2.85 7.49
CA SER A 158 -1.29 4.30 7.41
C SER A 158 0.14 4.77 7.13
N VAL A 159 0.30 6.00 6.64
CA VAL A 159 1.63 6.62 6.41
C VAL A 159 2.48 6.65 7.68
N ALA A 160 1.84 6.82 8.84
CA ALA A 160 2.54 6.81 10.12
C ALA A 160 3.03 5.41 10.50
N ASN A 161 2.23 4.36 10.26
CA ASN A 161 2.70 2.97 10.41
C ASN A 161 3.84 2.66 9.44
N MET A 162 3.76 3.12 8.19
CA MET A 162 4.86 2.99 7.22
C MET A 162 6.13 3.67 7.70
N SER A 163 6.01 4.86 8.30
CA SER A 163 7.15 5.61 8.85
C SER A 163 7.80 4.84 10.00
N TYR A 164 6.99 4.27 10.91
CA TYR A 164 7.46 3.48 12.04
C TYR A 164 8.18 2.20 11.61
N LEU A 165 7.64 1.51 10.61
CA LEU A 165 8.30 0.34 10.04
C LEU A 165 9.62 0.73 9.35
N LEU A 166 9.65 1.83 8.61
CA LEU A 166 10.89 2.29 7.97
C LEU A 166 11.97 2.69 8.98
N THR A 167 11.61 3.26 10.14
CA THR A 167 12.60 3.52 11.20
C THR A 167 13.23 2.24 11.74
N GLU A 168 12.49 1.13 11.77
CA GLU A 168 13.05 -0.16 12.14
C GLU A 168 14.07 -0.65 11.10
N TYR A 169 13.72 -0.68 9.82
CA TYR A 169 14.65 -1.13 8.77
C TYR A 169 15.92 -0.27 8.68
N LEU A 170 15.83 1.02 9.05
CA LEU A 170 16.96 1.94 9.15
C LEU A 170 17.70 1.88 10.49
N ASN A 171 17.29 1.00 11.42
CA ASN A 171 17.97 0.68 12.68
C ASN A 171 18.04 1.84 13.70
N TYR A 172 16.99 2.66 13.78
CA TYR A 172 16.84 3.65 14.86
C TYR A 172 16.59 2.95 16.22
N LYS A 173 17.08 3.54 17.31
CA LYS A 173 16.97 3.02 18.68
C LYS A 173 15.90 3.71 19.50
N ASN A 174 15.70 5.01 19.26
CA ASN A 174 14.67 5.82 19.92
C ASN A 174 13.72 6.36 18.86
N ILE A 175 12.44 6.03 18.97
CA ILE A 175 11.40 6.54 18.07
C ILE A 175 10.46 7.44 18.87
N ILE A 176 10.35 8.71 18.48
CA ILE A 176 9.51 9.71 19.15
C ILE A 176 8.29 9.99 18.26
N LEU A 177 7.09 9.81 18.80
CA LEU A 177 5.84 10.10 18.08
C LEU A 177 5.30 11.46 18.48
N ILE A 178 5.09 12.36 17.51
CA ILE A 178 4.41 13.65 17.71
C ILE A 178 3.28 13.83 16.69
N GLY A 179 2.17 14.45 17.10
CA GLY A 179 0.97 14.58 16.25
C GLY A 179 0.34 13.24 15.87
N GLN A 180 0.75 12.12 16.47
CA GLN A 180 0.15 10.80 16.28
C GLN A 180 -0.98 10.57 17.28
N ASP A 181 -2.01 11.43 17.24
CA ASP A 181 -3.02 11.44 18.30
C ASP A 181 -3.94 10.22 18.27
N LEU A 182 -4.32 9.73 17.09
CA LEU A 182 -5.27 8.61 16.91
C LEU A 182 -6.60 8.84 17.67
N ALA A 183 -6.93 10.10 17.92
CA ALA A 183 -8.07 10.54 18.69
C ALA A 183 -8.47 11.95 18.23
N TYR A 184 -9.74 12.28 18.44
CA TYR A 184 -10.25 13.63 18.23
C TYR A 184 -9.78 14.56 19.36
N ALA A 185 -9.53 15.82 19.04
CA ALA A 185 -9.37 16.86 20.03
C ALA A 185 -10.70 17.12 20.78
N LYS A 186 -10.63 17.83 21.92
CA LYS A 186 -11.81 18.16 22.74
C LYS A 186 -12.88 18.96 22.00
N ASP A 187 -12.47 19.74 21.00
CA ASP A 187 -13.32 20.52 20.10
C ASP A 187 -13.84 19.70 18.89
N GLY A 188 -13.53 18.40 18.84
CA GLY A 188 -14.00 17.46 17.81
C GLY A 188 -13.14 17.43 16.55
N PHE A 189 -12.07 18.22 16.46
CA PHE A 189 -11.19 18.21 15.29
C PHE A 189 -10.35 16.93 15.22
N SER A 190 -10.24 16.39 14.01
CA SER A 190 -9.45 15.19 13.69
C SER A 190 -7.99 15.48 13.36
N HIS A 191 -7.68 16.71 12.96
CA HIS A 191 -6.36 17.17 12.51
C HIS A 191 -6.11 18.59 13.02
N THR A 192 -4.86 19.06 12.90
CA THR A 192 -4.54 20.47 13.14
C THR A 192 -5.27 21.40 12.16
N LYS A 193 -5.51 22.65 12.58
CA LYS A 193 -6.15 23.72 11.77
C LYS A 193 -5.42 24.05 10.47
N ASP A 194 -4.13 23.74 10.38
CA ASP A 194 -3.32 23.95 9.18
C ASP A 194 -3.46 22.80 8.14
N TYR A 195 -4.27 21.76 8.42
CA TYR A 195 -4.48 20.64 7.51
C TYR A 195 -5.36 21.06 6.31
N LYS A 196 -4.87 20.81 5.08
CA LYS A 196 -5.46 21.31 3.82
C LYS A 196 -6.88 20.77 3.55
N ASN A 197 -7.21 19.57 4.02
CA ASN A 197 -8.46 18.87 3.69
C ASN A 197 -9.39 18.73 4.91
N LEU A 198 -9.38 19.70 5.84
CA LEU A 198 -10.23 19.66 7.04
C LEU A 198 -11.72 19.52 6.72
N ASP A 199 -12.18 20.16 5.65
CA ASP A 199 -13.56 20.09 5.14
C ASP A 199 -14.00 18.64 4.85
N LYS A 200 -13.07 17.78 4.41
CA LYS A 200 -13.35 16.36 4.13
C LYS A 200 -13.57 15.52 5.39
N HIS A 201 -13.41 16.09 6.57
CA HIS A 201 -13.61 15.42 7.85
C HIS A 201 -14.80 15.98 8.66
N GLU A 202 -15.59 16.89 8.08
CA GLU A 202 -16.81 17.37 8.71
C GLU A 202 -17.79 16.22 8.99
N GLY A 203 -18.41 16.22 10.17
CA GLY A 203 -19.34 15.17 10.60
C GLY A 203 -18.70 13.86 11.05
N HIS A 204 -17.39 13.63 10.83
CA HIS A 204 -16.72 12.39 11.26
C HIS A 204 -16.77 12.21 12.78
N PHE A 205 -16.53 13.29 13.53
CA PHE A 205 -16.63 13.25 14.99
C PHE A 205 -18.03 12.82 15.42
N GLN A 206 -19.09 13.43 14.88
CA GLN A 206 -20.48 13.09 15.23
C GLN A 206 -20.82 11.66 14.84
N ARG A 207 -20.31 11.17 13.71
CA ARG A 207 -20.49 9.78 13.25
C ARG A 207 -19.90 8.78 14.25
N ASP A 208 -18.71 9.09 14.80
CA ASP A 208 -17.91 8.16 15.59
C ASP A 208 -18.12 8.32 17.11
N LYS A 209 -18.62 9.47 17.55
CA LYS A 209 -18.79 9.85 18.97
C LYS A 209 -19.51 8.76 19.75
N GLY A 210 -18.88 8.29 20.82
CA GLY A 210 -19.41 7.26 21.72
C GLY A 210 -19.37 5.83 21.16
N LYS A 211 -18.98 5.64 19.90
CA LYS A 211 -18.83 4.30 19.29
C LYS A 211 -17.41 3.77 19.44
N PHE A 212 -16.42 4.64 19.32
CA PHE A 212 -15.01 4.30 19.39
C PHE A 212 -14.32 5.20 20.40
N GLN A 213 -13.90 4.61 21.52
CA GLN A 213 -13.17 5.30 22.57
C GLN A 213 -11.98 4.45 23.00
N CYS A 214 -10.92 5.13 23.42
CA CYS A 214 -9.73 4.47 23.94
C CYS A 214 -9.16 5.21 25.14
N LEU A 215 -8.24 4.57 25.85
CA LEU A 215 -7.57 5.15 27.00
C LEU A 215 -6.80 6.41 26.56
N ALA A 216 -6.98 7.50 27.28
CA ALA A 216 -6.26 8.75 27.00
C ALA A 216 -4.77 8.61 27.34
N TYR A 217 -3.93 9.38 26.66
CA TYR A 217 -2.55 9.62 27.08
C TYR A 217 -2.48 9.94 28.58
N GLY A 218 -1.54 9.32 29.30
CA GLY A 218 -1.40 9.45 30.76
C GLY A 218 -2.26 8.47 31.56
N GLY A 219 -3.11 7.67 30.90
CA GLY A 219 -3.90 6.61 31.53
C GLY A 219 -5.15 7.07 32.28
N ASN A 220 -5.49 8.36 32.21
CA ASN A 220 -6.60 8.94 32.96
C ASN A 220 -7.76 9.28 32.01
N GLY A 221 -8.83 8.48 32.06
CA GLY A 221 -10.05 8.70 31.28
C GLY A 221 -9.97 8.17 29.84
N LYS A 222 -10.94 8.58 29.02
CA LYS A 222 -11.06 8.13 27.63
C LYS A 222 -11.04 9.30 26.66
N VAL A 223 -10.56 9.06 25.45
CA VAL A 223 -10.66 9.96 24.30
C VAL A 223 -11.51 9.33 23.21
N GLU A 224 -12.23 10.17 22.47
CA GLU A 224 -12.98 9.77 21.28
C GLU A 224 -12.01 9.44 20.14
N SER A 225 -12.29 8.38 19.41
CA SER A 225 -11.49 7.89 18.29
C SER A 225 -12.41 7.42 17.16
N SER A 226 -11.85 6.70 16.19
CA SER A 226 -12.61 6.07 15.10
C SER A 226 -12.24 4.59 14.98
N GLU A 227 -13.03 3.84 14.21
CA GLU A 227 -12.71 2.46 13.85
C GLU A 227 -11.32 2.33 13.23
N ILE A 228 -11.06 3.18 12.23
CA ILE A 228 -9.81 3.16 11.46
C ILE A 228 -8.60 3.55 12.34
N TRP A 229 -8.74 4.55 13.20
CA TRP A 229 -7.66 4.92 14.12
C TRP A 229 -7.45 3.87 15.21
N THR A 230 -8.51 3.17 15.63
CA THR A 230 -8.38 2.01 16.52
C THR A 230 -7.56 0.91 15.85
N MET A 231 -7.83 0.61 14.58
CA MET A 231 -7.03 -0.33 13.81
C MET A 231 -5.56 0.13 13.69
N PHE A 232 -5.30 1.40 13.36
CA PHE A 232 -3.94 1.93 13.27
C PHE A 232 -3.19 1.84 14.60
N ARG A 233 -3.87 2.11 15.71
CA ARG A 233 -3.32 2.01 17.06
C ARG A 233 -2.93 0.59 17.41
N LEU A 234 -3.81 -0.39 17.16
CA LEU A 234 -3.51 -1.80 17.40
C LEU A 234 -2.32 -2.30 16.57
N ILE A 235 -2.18 -1.81 15.33
CA ILE A 235 -1.01 -2.12 14.49
C ILE A 235 0.27 -1.54 15.11
N PHE A 236 0.23 -0.27 15.54
CA PHE A 236 1.36 0.33 16.27
C PHE A 236 1.72 -0.51 17.49
N GLU A 237 0.75 -0.86 18.34
CA GLU A 237 0.98 -1.63 19.57
C GLU A 237 1.62 -3.00 19.28
N ASN A 238 1.16 -3.68 18.22
CA ASN A 238 1.75 -4.94 17.78
C ASN A 238 3.20 -4.76 17.29
N ASP A 239 3.44 -3.77 16.42
CA ASP A 239 4.76 -3.50 15.86
C ASP A 239 5.74 -3.05 16.95
N ILE A 240 5.32 -2.17 17.87
CA ILE A 240 6.09 -1.74 19.04
C ILE A 240 6.46 -2.93 19.92
N ASN A 241 5.50 -3.81 20.24
CA ASN A 241 5.74 -4.96 21.09
C ASN A 241 6.77 -5.92 20.46
N TYR A 242 6.64 -6.16 19.15
CA TYR A 242 7.57 -6.97 18.39
C TYR A 242 8.98 -6.33 18.39
N PHE A 243 9.09 -5.05 18.03
CA PHE A 243 10.40 -4.41 17.90
C PHE A 243 11.13 -4.15 19.21
N GLN A 244 10.40 -3.88 20.30
CA GLN A 244 10.98 -3.80 21.63
C GLN A 244 11.64 -5.11 22.03
N LYS A 245 10.96 -6.25 21.82
CA LYS A 245 11.46 -7.57 22.21
C LYS A 245 12.64 -8.03 21.37
N PHE A 246 12.61 -7.79 20.05
CA PHE A 246 13.59 -8.38 19.13
C PHE A 246 14.74 -7.43 18.73
N PHE A 247 14.56 -6.11 18.83
CA PHE A 247 15.52 -5.13 18.31
C PHE A 247 15.96 -4.08 19.33
N ASN A 248 15.44 -4.15 20.57
CA ASN A 248 15.73 -3.22 21.66
C ASN A 248 15.47 -1.75 21.27
N ILE A 249 14.37 -1.52 20.54
CA ILE A 249 13.92 -0.19 20.12
C ILE A 249 12.97 0.38 21.17
N THR A 250 13.23 1.59 21.65
CA THR A 250 12.35 2.30 22.58
C THR A 250 11.47 3.29 21.82
N THR A 251 10.15 3.22 22.04
CA THR A 251 9.20 4.14 21.42
C THR A 251 8.59 5.05 22.47
N TYR A 252 8.65 6.36 22.23
CA TYR A 252 8.13 7.41 23.08
C TYR A 252 6.87 7.99 22.46
N ASN A 253 5.78 7.95 23.21
CA ASN A 253 4.57 8.67 22.84
C ASN A 253 4.66 10.09 23.42
N CYS A 254 4.74 11.10 22.55
CA CYS A 254 4.80 12.51 22.93
C CYS A 254 3.55 13.29 22.46
N THR A 255 2.42 12.58 22.30
CA THR A 255 1.14 13.12 21.81
C THR A 255 0.20 13.48 22.97
N GLU A 256 0.65 14.32 23.90
CA GLU A 256 -0.17 14.69 25.07
C GLU A 256 -1.54 15.26 24.60
N GLY A 257 -2.61 14.55 24.91
CA GLY A 257 -3.98 14.87 24.44
C GLY A 257 -4.57 13.87 23.43
N GLY A 258 -3.75 12.95 22.90
CA GLY A 258 -4.18 11.85 22.06
C GLY A 258 -4.50 10.56 22.83
N ALA A 259 -4.57 9.46 22.09
CA ALA A 259 -4.72 8.11 22.61
C ALA A 259 -3.43 7.60 23.26
N ARG A 260 -3.58 6.78 24.31
CA ARG A 260 -2.51 5.90 24.77
C ARG A 260 -2.29 4.81 23.72
N ILE A 261 -1.02 4.62 23.36
CA ILE A 261 -0.53 3.56 22.50
C ILE A 261 0.27 2.61 23.39
N GLU A 262 -0.27 1.41 23.62
CA GLU A 262 0.34 0.40 24.48
C GLU A 262 1.77 0.02 24.01
N GLY A 263 2.64 -0.26 24.97
CA GLY A 263 4.07 -0.50 24.73
C GLY A 263 4.92 0.76 24.61
N THR A 264 4.35 1.95 24.39
CA THR A 264 5.14 3.20 24.38
C THR A 264 5.48 3.69 25.80
N ILE A 265 6.56 4.47 25.90
CA ILE A 265 6.83 5.31 27.07
C ILE A 265 6.20 6.68 26.84
N GLU A 266 5.21 7.05 27.65
CA GLU A 266 4.59 8.38 27.60
C GLU A 266 5.49 9.43 28.26
N LYS A 267 5.93 10.42 27.48
CA LYS A 267 6.76 11.54 27.95
C LYS A 267 6.36 12.84 27.23
N PRO A 268 6.43 14.02 27.87
CA PRO A 268 6.32 15.30 27.17
C PRO A 268 7.38 15.41 26.07
N PHE A 269 7.06 16.04 24.94
CA PHE A 269 8.02 16.17 23.84
C PHE A 269 9.29 16.91 24.25
N LEU A 270 9.18 17.92 25.11
CA LEU A 270 10.33 18.64 25.67
C LEU A 270 11.29 17.69 26.39
N TRP A 271 10.77 16.75 27.19
CA TRP A 271 11.58 15.76 27.89
C TRP A 271 12.37 14.90 26.88
N ALA A 272 11.72 14.43 25.81
CA ALA A 272 12.38 13.64 24.78
C ALA A 272 13.49 14.44 24.08
N CYS A 273 13.22 15.72 23.76
CA CYS A 273 14.22 16.62 23.21
C CYS A 273 15.43 16.81 24.13
N GLU A 274 15.22 17.08 25.41
CA GLU A 274 16.31 17.36 26.36
C GLU A 274 17.13 16.12 26.73
N ASN A 275 16.52 14.93 26.71
CA ASN A 275 17.16 13.70 27.19
C ASN A 275 17.68 12.79 26.07
N LEU A 276 17.16 12.93 24.84
CA LEU A 276 17.52 12.06 23.71
C LEU A 276 18.24 12.79 22.57
N LEU A 277 18.18 14.13 22.53
CA LEU A 277 18.70 14.95 21.43
C LEU A 277 19.82 15.89 21.93
N ASP A 278 20.92 15.29 22.36
CA ASP A 278 22.08 16.02 22.90
C ASP A 278 22.94 16.66 21.81
N LYS A 279 23.15 15.96 20.69
CA LYS A 279 24.07 16.33 19.60
C LYS A 279 23.38 16.62 18.28
N ASP A 280 23.98 17.50 17.49
CA ASP A 280 23.58 17.69 16.10
C ASP A 280 23.98 16.49 15.25
N LEU A 281 23.11 16.13 14.31
CA LEU A 281 23.38 15.10 13.31
C LEU A 281 24.16 15.70 12.14
N ASN A 282 24.98 14.88 11.50
CA ASN A 282 25.65 15.22 10.24
C ASN A 282 24.64 15.23 9.09
N LYS A 283 23.94 16.36 8.93
CA LYS A 283 22.98 16.60 7.85
C LYS A 283 23.56 17.54 6.78
N PRO A 284 23.19 17.39 5.50
CA PRO A 284 22.28 16.36 4.97
C PRO A 284 22.92 14.96 5.00
N PHE A 285 22.08 13.92 5.11
CA PHE A 285 22.56 12.54 5.01
C PHE A 285 23.12 12.24 3.62
N GLU A 286 23.92 11.17 3.54
CA GLU A 286 24.51 10.71 2.29
C GLU A 286 23.48 10.67 1.16
N LYS A 287 23.85 11.25 0.02
CA LYS A 287 23.03 11.29 -1.19
C LYS A 287 22.86 9.86 -1.71
N LEU A 288 21.62 9.51 -2.03
CA LEU A 288 21.32 8.21 -2.63
C LEU A 288 21.49 8.32 -4.14
N GLU A 289 22.21 7.37 -4.73
CA GLU A 289 22.39 7.34 -6.18
C GLU A 289 21.45 6.30 -6.82
N PRO A 290 20.91 6.59 -8.01
CA PRO A 290 20.18 5.59 -8.77
C PRO A 290 21.15 4.49 -9.25
N LEU A 291 20.59 3.37 -9.69
CA LEU A 291 21.38 2.30 -10.30
C LEU A 291 22.16 2.81 -11.52
N SER A 292 23.24 2.13 -11.91
CA SER A 292 23.96 2.45 -13.15
C SER A 292 23.02 2.37 -14.36
N LEU A 293 23.28 3.18 -15.39
CA LEU A 293 22.43 3.25 -16.58
C LEU A 293 22.17 1.87 -17.21
N ASN A 294 23.19 1.01 -17.26
CA ASN A 294 23.06 -0.36 -17.77
C ASN A 294 22.11 -1.20 -16.92
N LYS A 295 22.17 -1.08 -15.60
CA LYS A 295 21.25 -1.80 -14.69
C LYS A 295 19.83 -1.24 -14.74
N GLN A 296 19.67 0.07 -14.91
CA GLN A 296 18.35 0.66 -15.17
C GLN A 296 17.76 0.08 -16.47
N ASN A 297 18.51 0.06 -17.57
CA ASN A 297 18.06 -0.47 -18.86
C ASN A 297 17.68 -1.96 -18.77
N GLU A 298 18.46 -2.76 -18.06
CA GLU A 298 18.14 -4.17 -17.77
C GLU A 298 16.80 -4.31 -17.03
N PHE A 299 16.58 -3.54 -15.97
CA PHE A 299 15.33 -3.60 -15.21
C PHE A 299 14.14 -3.03 -15.97
N LEU A 300 14.30 -1.97 -16.78
CA LEU A 300 13.25 -1.44 -17.65
C LEU A 300 12.79 -2.51 -18.64
N LEU A 301 13.72 -3.20 -19.30
CA LEU A 301 13.40 -4.28 -20.24
C LEU A 301 12.78 -5.50 -19.54
N LYS A 302 13.28 -5.87 -18.35
CA LYS A 302 12.69 -6.94 -17.53
C LYS A 302 11.25 -6.64 -17.13
N ALA A 303 11.00 -5.42 -16.65
CA ALA A 303 9.67 -4.97 -16.27
C ALA A 303 8.73 -4.98 -17.48
N TYR A 304 9.21 -4.47 -18.62
CA TYR A 304 8.47 -4.45 -19.87
C TYR A 304 8.07 -5.84 -20.33
N TYR A 305 9.04 -6.76 -20.40
CA TYR A 305 8.80 -8.17 -20.72
C TYR A 305 7.77 -8.81 -19.79
N LYS A 306 7.88 -8.57 -18.48
CA LYS A 306 6.94 -9.13 -17.50
C LYS A 306 5.52 -8.63 -17.69
N VAL A 307 5.34 -7.33 -17.95
CA VAL A 307 4.02 -6.75 -18.22
C VAL A 307 3.45 -7.27 -19.54
N CYS A 308 4.23 -7.32 -20.62
CA CYS A 308 3.81 -7.90 -21.90
C CYS A 308 3.38 -9.36 -21.75
N LYS A 309 4.17 -10.15 -21.01
CA LYS A 309 3.84 -11.55 -20.72
C LYS A 309 2.54 -11.70 -19.92
N SER A 310 2.25 -10.77 -19.00
CA SER A 310 0.96 -10.79 -18.27
C SER A 310 -0.21 -10.43 -19.19
N ILE A 311 -0.04 -9.49 -20.12
CA ILE A 311 -1.04 -9.17 -21.15
C ILE A 311 -1.31 -10.39 -22.03
N GLU A 312 -0.27 -11.10 -22.48
CA GLU A 312 -0.41 -12.34 -23.24
C GLU A 312 -1.10 -13.44 -22.41
N HIS A 313 -0.70 -13.60 -21.16
CA HIS A 313 -1.34 -14.55 -20.24
C HIS A 313 -2.84 -14.25 -20.09
N CYS A 314 -3.23 -12.99 -19.90
CA CYS A 314 -4.65 -12.60 -19.87
C CYS A 314 -5.38 -13.04 -21.15
N ARG A 315 -4.79 -12.84 -22.33
CA ARG A 315 -5.40 -13.20 -23.62
C ARG A 315 -5.56 -14.70 -23.80
N ASP A 316 -4.51 -15.45 -23.50
CA ASP A 316 -4.51 -16.89 -23.70
C ASP A 316 -5.40 -17.59 -22.68
N PHE A 317 -5.34 -17.17 -21.41
CA PHE A 317 -6.23 -17.71 -20.39
C PHE A 317 -7.69 -17.31 -20.64
N SER A 318 -7.97 -16.11 -21.16
CA SER A 318 -9.33 -15.74 -21.58
C SER A 318 -9.90 -16.69 -22.64
N LYS A 319 -9.09 -17.14 -23.61
CA LYS A 319 -9.53 -18.12 -24.64
C LYS A 319 -9.79 -19.49 -24.01
N ILE A 320 -8.91 -19.93 -23.11
CA ILE A 320 -9.09 -21.18 -22.37
C ILE A 320 -10.40 -21.13 -21.58
N LEU A 321 -10.64 -20.04 -20.86
CA LEU A 321 -11.83 -19.82 -20.06
C LEU A 321 -13.10 -19.80 -20.91
N SER A 322 -13.11 -19.12 -22.06
CA SER A 322 -14.25 -19.14 -22.98
C SER A 322 -14.56 -20.54 -23.49
N ASN A 323 -13.53 -21.31 -23.89
CA ASN A 323 -13.72 -22.68 -24.37
C ASN A 323 -14.25 -23.61 -23.27
N ASP A 324 -13.73 -23.49 -22.03
CA ASP A 324 -14.20 -24.28 -20.89
C ASP A 324 -15.64 -23.89 -20.52
N PHE A 325 -15.96 -22.60 -20.55
CA PHE A 325 -17.29 -22.08 -20.29
C PHE A 325 -18.31 -22.63 -21.28
N GLU A 326 -18.05 -22.57 -22.59
CA GLU A 326 -18.94 -23.10 -23.63
C GLU A 326 -19.18 -24.61 -23.43
N LYS A 327 -18.14 -25.37 -23.10
CA LYS A 327 -18.25 -26.81 -22.81
C LYS A 327 -19.16 -27.07 -21.61
N ILE A 328 -18.92 -26.41 -20.47
CA ILE A 328 -19.72 -26.60 -19.25
C ILE A 328 -21.15 -26.12 -19.46
N GLN A 329 -21.33 -24.96 -20.12
CA GLN A 329 -22.64 -24.40 -20.43
C GLN A 329 -23.45 -25.32 -21.35
N SER A 330 -22.82 -25.95 -22.35
CA SER A 330 -23.49 -26.92 -23.21
C SER A 330 -24.00 -28.14 -22.43
N VAL A 331 -23.20 -28.66 -21.48
CA VAL A 331 -23.61 -29.76 -20.60
C VAL A 331 -24.77 -29.29 -19.73
N TYR A 332 -24.65 -28.12 -19.10
CA TYR A 332 -25.66 -27.53 -18.25
C TYR A 332 -27.03 -27.37 -18.94
N LEU A 333 -27.05 -26.87 -20.18
CA LEU A 333 -28.29 -26.70 -20.95
C LEU A 333 -28.94 -28.04 -21.38
N SER A 334 -28.18 -29.13 -21.37
CA SER A 334 -28.64 -30.47 -21.74
C SER A 334 -29.04 -31.38 -20.57
N LEU A 335 -28.90 -30.88 -19.33
CA LEU A 335 -29.17 -31.64 -18.11
C LEU A 335 -30.63 -32.15 -18.06
N ASN A 336 -30.80 -33.46 -17.84
CA ASN A 336 -32.09 -34.14 -17.90
C ASN A 336 -32.36 -35.11 -16.72
N GLU A 337 -32.01 -34.70 -15.50
CA GLU A 337 -32.12 -35.51 -14.26
C GLU A 337 -31.23 -36.77 -14.20
N LYS A 338 -30.42 -37.04 -15.22
CA LYS A 338 -29.42 -38.13 -15.18
C LYS A 338 -28.20 -37.75 -14.36
N GLU A 339 -27.81 -38.67 -13.48
CA GLU A 339 -26.62 -38.56 -12.63
C GLU A 339 -25.32 -38.46 -13.46
N GLU A 340 -25.26 -39.14 -14.60
CA GLU A 340 -24.12 -39.09 -15.54
C GLU A 340 -23.86 -37.68 -16.07
N ASP A 341 -24.91 -36.93 -16.42
CA ASP A 341 -24.76 -35.59 -16.97
C ASP A 341 -24.28 -34.58 -15.90
N ILE A 342 -24.71 -34.76 -14.64
CA ILE A 342 -24.22 -33.98 -13.50
C ILE A 342 -22.74 -34.28 -13.25
N ASN A 343 -22.36 -35.54 -13.21
CA ASN A 343 -20.97 -35.95 -12.95
C ASN A 343 -20.03 -35.40 -14.03
N LEU A 344 -20.47 -35.39 -15.30
CA LEU A 344 -19.71 -34.78 -16.39
C LEU A 344 -19.55 -33.25 -16.22
N ALA A 345 -20.59 -32.55 -15.77
CA ALA A 345 -20.49 -31.12 -15.49
C ALA A 345 -19.50 -30.83 -14.35
N ILE A 346 -19.55 -31.62 -13.28
CA ILE A 346 -18.64 -31.52 -12.14
C ILE A 346 -17.20 -31.76 -12.58
N GLU A 347 -16.93 -32.82 -13.35
CA GLU A 347 -15.59 -33.14 -13.85
C GLU A 347 -15.00 -31.97 -14.66
N LYS A 348 -15.78 -31.38 -15.56
CA LYS A 348 -15.34 -30.22 -16.35
C LYS A 348 -15.10 -28.97 -15.50
N ILE A 349 -15.93 -28.74 -14.48
CA ILE A 349 -15.75 -27.64 -13.54
C ILE A 349 -14.46 -27.85 -12.73
N ASP A 350 -14.19 -29.07 -12.26
CA ASP A 350 -12.97 -29.39 -11.52
C ASP A 350 -11.71 -29.21 -12.40
N GLU A 351 -11.77 -29.60 -13.67
CA GLU A 351 -10.70 -29.29 -14.64
C GLU A 351 -10.43 -27.79 -14.76
N PHE A 352 -11.47 -26.96 -14.82
CA PHE A 352 -11.34 -25.50 -14.84
C PHE A 352 -10.73 -24.97 -13.54
N LYS A 353 -11.26 -25.39 -12.38
CA LYS A 353 -10.77 -24.95 -11.06
C LYS A 353 -9.29 -25.26 -10.87
N ASN A 354 -8.85 -26.46 -11.27
CA ASN A 354 -7.44 -26.86 -11.20
C ASN A 354 -6.52 -25.91 -11.97
N LYS A 355 -6.97 -25.35 -13.10
CA LYS A 355 -6.20 -24.35 -13.86
C LYS A 355 -6.11 -23.02 -13.11
N LEU A 356 -7.21 -22.60 -12.47
CA LEU A 356 -7.30 -21.34 -11.72
C LEU A 356 -6.51 -21.38 -10.40
N GLU A 357 -6.42 -22.55 -9.79
CA GLU A 357 -5.73 -22.78 -8.50
C GLU A 357 -4.22 -23.03 -8.66
N ASP A 358 -3.69 -23.15 -9.88
CA ASP A 358 -2.24 -23.22 -10.11
C ASP A 358 -1.57 -21.86 -9.83
N ILE A 359 -1.22 -21.64 -8.56
CA ILE A 359 -0.59 -20.40 -8.06
C ILE A 359 0.67 -20.04 -8.86
N LYS A 360 1.44 -21.01 -9.35
CA LYS A 360 2.68 -20.71 -10.09
C LYS A 360 2.37 -20.11 -11.46
N GLN A 361 1.33 -20.59 -12.11
CA GLN A 361 0.88 -20.06 -13.41
C GLN A 361 0.07 -18.77 -13.24
N MET A 362 -0.73 -18.67 -12.18
CA MET A 362 -1.65 -17.55 -11.94
C MET A 362 -1.07 -16.39 -11.14
N GLN A 363 0.24 -16.37 -10.85
CA GLN A 363 0.83 -15.39 -9.93
C GLN A 363 0.50 -13.93 -10.31
N ASP A 364 0.51 -13.58 -11.59
CA ASP A 364 0.20 -12.24 -12.08
C ASP A 364 -1.31 -11.92 -12.06
N LEU A 365 -2.18 -12.92 -12.06
CA LEU A 365 -3.63 -12.76 -11.97
C LEU A 365 -4.16 -12.92 -10.53
N TYR A 366 -3.35 -13.50 -9.63
CA TYR A 366 -3.78 -13.86 -8.28
C TYR A 366 -4.25 -12.64 -7.48
N GLU A 367 -3.62 -11.49 -7.68
CA GLU A 367 -3.98 -10.26 -6.97
C GLU A 367 -5.40 -9.76 -7.30
N ILE A 368 -5.82 -9.86 -8.57
CA ILE A 368 -7.17 -9.45 -8.97
C ILE A 368 -8.22 -10.55 -8.72
N LEU A 369 -7.82 -11.83 -8.82
CA LEU A 369 -8.73 -12.96 -8.70
C LEU A 369 -8.96 -13.45 -7.27
N SER A 370 -7.99 -13.27 -6.36
CA SER A 370 -8.08 -13.81 -5.00
C SER A 370 -9.31 -13.32 -4.21
N PRO A 371 -9.67 -12.02 -4.22
CA PRO A 371 -10.90 -11.57 -3.56
C PRO A 371 -12.17 -12.17 -4.16
N LEU A 372 -12.18 -12.34 -5.49
CA LEU A 372 -13.31 -12.92 -6.21
C LEU A 372 -13.48 -14.40 -5.82
N LEU A 373 -12.39 -15.16 -5.74
CA LEU A 373 -12.39 -16.55 -5.30
C LEU A 373 -12.94 -16.69 -3.87
N ILE A 374 -12.51 -15.82 -2.95
CA ILE A 374 -13.02 -15.83 -1.57
C ILE A 374 -14.53 -15.57 -1.54
N GLN A 375 -15.00 -14.57 -2.29
CA GLN A 375 -16.43 -14.27 -2.37
C GLN A 375 -17.24 -15.43 -2.94
N PHE A 376 -16.69 -16.09 -3.97
CA PHE A 376 -17.29 -17.25 -4.59
C PHE A 376 -17.40 -18.44 -3.61
N GLU A 377 -16.33 -18.77 -2.90
CA GLU A 377 -16.32 -19.83 -1.88
C GLU A 377 -17.35 -19.59 -0.77
N LEU A 378 -17.51 -18.33 -0.34
CA LEU A 378 -18.54 -17.96 0.64
C LEU A 378 -19.98 -18.14 0.09
N ASN A 379 -20.19 -17.91 -1.21
CA ASN A 379 -21.48 -18.17 -1.86
C ASN A 379 -21.73 -19.68 -1.98
N LEU A 380 -20.73 -20.45 -2.42
CA LEU A 380 -20.82 -21.91 -2.51
C LEU A 380 -21.12 -22.57 -1.16
N ALA A 381 -20.54 -22.07 -0.07
CA ALA A 381 -20.79 -22.58 1.28
C ALA A 381 -22.30 -22.62 1.63
N ARG A 382 -23.08 -21.65 1.12
CA ARG A 382 -24.55 -21.61 1.31
C ARG A 382 -25.27 -22.75 0.59
N ILE A 383 -24.75 -23.17 -0.56
CA ILE A 383 -25.28 -24.30 -1.33
C ILE A 383 -24.91 -25.60 -0.61
N TYR A 384 -23.67 -25.74 -0.16
CA TYR A 384 -23.21 -26.96 0.51
C TYR A 384 -24.03 -27.33 1.73
N VAL A 385 -24.49 -26.35 2.52
CA VAL A 385 -25.31 -26.58 3.73
C VAL A 385 -26.79 -26.88 3.46
N LEU A 386 -27.25 -26.80 2.21
CA LEU A 386 -28.60 -27.25 1.86
C LEU A 386 -28.74 -28.74 2.12
N ASN A 387 -29.82 -29.14 2.80
CA ASN A 387 -30.08 -30.52 3.21
C ASN A 387 -31.20 -31.13 2.35
N PRO A 388 -30.88 -31.72 1.19
CA PRO A 388 -31.89 -32.25 0.27
C PRO A 388 -32.66 -33.40 0.93
N LYS A 389 -33.99 -33.41 0.79
CA LYS A 389 -34.87 -34.45 1.36
C LYS A 389 -35.34 -35.45 0.31
N THR A 390 -35.33 -35.04 -0.95
CA THR A 390 -35.74 -35.85 -2.10
C THR A 390 -34.62 -35.95 -3.12
N LYS A 391 -34.77 -36.85 -4.11
CA LYS A 391 -33.86 -36.91 -5.28
C LYS A 391 -33.93 -35.63 -6.12
N GLU A 392 -35.12 -35.05 -6.23
CA GLU A 392 -35.33 -33.77 -6.91
C GLU A 392 -34.61 -32.62 -6.19
N ASP A 393 -34.65 -32.58 -4.85
CA ASP A 393 -33.90 -31.59 -4.08
C ASP A 393 -32.39 -31.73 -4.29
N ALA A 394 -31.89 -32.97 -4.34
CA ALA A 394 -30.48 -33.25 -4.59
C ALA A 394 -30.09 -32.82 -6.01
N PHE A 395 -30.93 -33.11 -7.01
CA PHE A 395 -30.74 -32.65 -8.38
C PHE A 395 -30.70 -31.12 -8.45
N ASN A 396 -31.70 -30.43 -7.89
CA ASN A 396 -31.77 -28.97 -7.86
C ASN A 396 -30.58 -28.33 -7.13
N LYS A 397 -30.09 -28.94 -6.06
CA LYS A 397 -28.86 -28.52 -5.37
C LYS A 397 -27.65 -28.59 -6.31
N SER A 398 -27.50 -29.66 -7.09
CA SER A 398 -26.44 -29.80 -8.09
C SER A 398 -26.56 -28.78 -9.21
N ILE A 399 -27.78 -28.50 -9.70
CA ILE A 399 -28.04 -27.44 -10.69
C ILE A 399 -27.58 -26.08 -10.17
N LEU A 400 -27.95 -25.74 -8.92
CA LEU A 400 -27.53 -24.48 -8.30
C LEU A 400 -26.00 -24.39 -8.19
N TRP A 401 -25.34 -25.48 -7.79
CA TRP A 401 -23.89 -25.56 -7.71
C TRP A 401 -23.22 -25.34 -9.07
N ILE A 402 -23.69 -26.00 -10.14
CA ILE A 402 -23.15 -25.83 -11.51
C ILE A 402 -23.37 -24.40 -12.00
N LYS A 403 -24.57 -23.85 -11.79
CA LYS A 403 -24.91 -22.48 -12.19
C LYS A 403 -24.01 -21.44 -11.54
N GLU A 404 -23.72 -21.58 -10.25
CA GLU A 404 -22.85 -20.65 -9.52
C GLU A 404 -21.40 -20.70 -10.03
N HIS A 405 -20.92 -21.88 -10.46
CA HIS A 405 -19.60 -21.97 -11.13
C HIS A 405 -19.60 -21.29 -12.50
N LEU A 406 -20.67 -21.41 -13.28
CA LEU A 406 -20.79 -20.70 -14.57
C LEU A 406 -20.77 -19.18 -14.37
N GLU A 407 -21.53 -18.65 -13.41
CA GLU A 407 -21.52 -17.22 -13.06
C GLU A 407 -20.13 -16.77 -12.59
N PHE A 408 -19.45 -17.59 -11.79
CA PHE A 408 -18.08 -17.32 -11.37
C PHE A 408 -17.09 -17.25 -12.54
N MET A 409 -17.20 -18.16 -13.52
CA MET A 409 -16.37 -18.13 -14.72
C MET A 409 -16.53 -16.84 -15.53
N GLU A 410 -17.77 -16.34 -15.68
CA GLU A 410 -18.03 -15.04 -16.33
C GLU A 410 -17.37 -13.89 -15.58
N LEU A 411 -17.44 -13.89 -14.24
CA LEU A 411 -16.77 -12.90 -13.41
C LEU A 411 -15.24 -12.98 -13.56
N VAL A 412 -14.65 -14.18 -13.53
CA VAL A 412 -13.21 -14.37 -13.76
C VAL A 412 -12.81 -13.80 -15.12
N TYR A 413 -13.59 -14.07 -16.17
CA TYR A 413 -13.34 -13.54 -17.52
C TYR A 413 -13.33 -12.01 -17.52
N GLY A 414 -14.34 -11.38 -16.90
CA GLY A 414 -14.44 -9.93 -16.80
C GLY A 414 -13.25 -9.29 -16.09
N HIS A 415 -12.77 -9.89 -14.99
CA HIS A 415 -11.61 -9.39 -14.25
C HIS A 415 -10.30 -9.53 -15.02
N ILE A 416 -10.10 -10.66 -15.71
CA ILE A 416 -8.91 -10.86 -16.56
C ILE A 416 -8.88 -9.85 -17.71
N LYS A 417 -10.04 -9.56 -18.32
CA LYS A 417 -10.16 -8.52 -19.34
C LYS A 417 -9.91 -7.12 -18.79
N ALA A 418 -10.37 -6.84 -17.57
CA ALA A 418 -10.10 -5.58 -16.90
C ALA A 418 -8.59 -5.39 -16.65
N GLN A 419 -7.90 -6.43 -16.16
CA GLN A 419 -6.45 -6.39 -16.00
C GLN A 419 -5.72 -6.24 -17.33
N GLU A 420 -6.10 -6.97 -18.38
CA GLU A 420 -5.52 -6.82 -19.73
C GLU A 420 -5.55 -5.36 -20.19
N ASN A 421 -6.72 -4.74 -20.13
CA ASN A 421 -6.93 -3.35 -20.54
C ASN A 421 -6.14 -2.37 -19.68
N ALA A 422 -6.11 -2.58 -18.37
CA ALA A 422 -5.33 -1.79 -17.42
C ALA A 422 -3.84 -1.82 -17.74
N LEU A 423 -3.28 -3.01 -18.01
CA LEU A 423 -1.87 -3.18 -18.35
C LEU A 423 -1.53 -2.50 -19.68
N ILE A 424 -2.35 -2.71 -20.72
CA ILE A 424 -2.17 -2.07 -22.04
C ILE A 424 -2.17 -0.54 -21.93
N LYS A 425 -3.09 0.02 -21.15
CA LYS A 425 -3.21 1.47 -20.97
C LYS A 425 -2.02 2.05 -20.19
N ASN A 426 -1.57 1.36 -19.15
CA ASN A 426 -0.61 1.93 -18.19
C ASN A 426 0.86 1.58 -18.48
N ILE A 427 1.15 0.71 -19.45
CA ILE A 427 2.54 0.41 -19.88
C ILE A 427 3.19 1.56 -20.67
N LEU A 428 2.40 2.51 -21.18
CA LEU A 428 2.89 3.57 -22.07
C LEU A 428 4.09 4.37 -21.55
N PRO A 429 4.14 4.84 -20.28
CA PRO A 429 5.32 5.55 -19.77
C PRO A 429 6.59 4.69 -19.80
N LEU A 430 6.46 3.36 -19.65
CA LEU A 430 7.58 2.44 -19.74
C LEU A 430 8.07 2.27 -21.17
N GLU A 431 7.17 2.22 -22.13
CA GLU A 431 7.51 2.21 -23.55
C GLU A 431 8.21 3.50 -23.97
N GLU A 432 7.67 4.65 -23.57
CA GLU A 432 8.29 5.96 -23.80
C GLU A 432 9.70 6.00 -23.23
N LYS A 433 9.89 5.53 -21.99
CA LYS A 433 11.21 5.50 -21.37
C LYS A 433 12.20 4.60 -22.10
N LEU A 434 11.77 3.45 -22.60
CA LEU A 434 12.61 2.54 -23.37
C LEU A 434 13.01 3.13 -24.73
N LYS A 435 12.09 3.84 -25.41
CA LYS A 435 12.37 4.60 -26.64
C LYS A 435 13.36 5.73 -26.41
N GLU A 436 13.19 6.51 -25.34
CA GLU A 436 14.16 7.53 -24.92
C GLU A 436 15.58 6.95 -24.73
N ARG A 437 15.65 5.70 -24.24
CA ARG A 437 16.91 4.96 -24.05
C ARG A 437 17.43 4.28 -25.33
N LYS A 438 16.73 4.41 -26.47
CA LYS A 438 17.05 3.77 -27.77
C LYS A 438 17.08 2.24 -27.68
N LEU A 439 16.14 1.65 -26.96
CA LEU A 439 16.04 0.19 -26.73
C LEU A 439 14.98 -0.48 -27.60
N ASP A 440 14.52 0.16 -28.68
CA ASP A 440 13.44 -0.30 -29.57
C ASP A 440 13.65 -1.72 -30.08
N LYS A 441 14.87 -2.05 -30.53
CA LYS A 441 15.25 -3.40 -30.98
C LYS A 441 14.95 -4.48 -29.93
N TRP A 442 15.14 -4.16 -28.66
CA TRP A 442 14.88 -5.09 -27.55
C TRP A 442 13.40 -5.16 -27.21
N MET A 443 12.67 -4.05 -27.34
CA MET A 443 11.20 -4.05 -27.21
C MET A 443 10.54 -4.95 -28.25
N GLU A 444 10.97 -4.84 -29.52
CA GLU A 444 10.47 -5.71 -30.60
C GLU A 444 10.76 -7.18 -30.35
N ARG A 445 11.95 -7.49 -29.81
CA ARG A 445 12.32 -8.86 -29.45
C ARG A 445 11.49 -9.42 -28.29
N VAL A 446 11.08 -8.57 -27.36
CA VAL A 446 10.24 -8.94 -26.21
C VAL A 446 8.78 -9.23 -26.61
N ARG A 447 8.29 -8.57 -27.66
CA ARG A 447 6.92 -8.74 -28.20
C ARG A 447 6.77 -9.93 -29.17
N ARG A 448 7.87 -10.60 -29.52
CA ARG A 448 7.89 -11.82 -30.35
C ARG A 448 8.06 -13.02 -29.44
#